data_AF-A0A843S809-F1
#
_entry.id   AF-A0A843S809-F1
#
_cell.length_a   1.000
_cell.length_b   1.000
_cell.length_c   1.000
_cell.angle_alpha   90.00
_cell.angle_beta   90.00
_cell.angle_gamma   90.00
#
_symmetry.space_group_name_H-M   'P 1'
#
loop_
_entity.id
_entity.type
_entity.pdbx_description
1 polymer ?
#
loop_
_entity_poly.entity_id
_entity_poly.type
_entity_poly.pdbx_seq_one_letter_code
_entity_poly.pdbx_strand_id
1 'polypeptide(L)'
;MIAASAAPAQELVRNASHFQWYIIPLLLLVIHAYGEQASARRWNVVLAGLAFWLMDWVNEIWNGMLFHFSGFAPAWSTPNGSAYVLLIGLNIEISFMFAIMGLYAARTLPADRKLKIAGINNRWLLAAVNSVLCVCVEVWLNHIGALVWEWPAWNLSAPWLIWLIGYLPFFVVAYWVHDMTSLKRQITVVAALAAGVSVALAVFGGVLGWI
;
A
#
# COMPACT_ATOMS: atom_id res chain seq x y z
N MET A 1 17.71 1.47 -21.41
CA MET A 1 16.52 1.35 -22.27
C MET A 1 15.39 0.94 -21.33
N ILE A 2 14.27 1.67 -21.36
CA ILE A 2 13.12 1.38 -20.49
C ILE A 2 12.52 0.02 -20.89
N ALA A 3 12.11 -0.80 -19.91
CA ALA A 3 11.46 -2.08 -20.16
C ALA A 3 10.16 -1.89 -20.96
N ALA A 4 9.84 -2.84 -21.84
CA ALA A 4 8.67 -2.74 -22.72
C ALA A 4 7.34 -2.56 -21.97
N SER A 5 7.25 -3.09 -20.75
CA SER A 5 6.08 -2.96 -19.88
C SER A 5 6.02 -1.62 -19.13
N ALA A 6 7.17 -0.95 -18.93
CA ALA A 6 7.26 0.27 -18.14
C ALA A 6 6.88 1.52 -18.96
N ALA A 7 7.05 1.50 -20.29
CA ALA A 7 6.66 2.62 -21.14
C ALA A 7 5.13 2.87 -21.15
N PRO A 8 4.26 1.86 -21.38
CA PRO A 8 2.81 2.05 -21.26
C PRO A 8 2.37 2.49 -19.87
N ALA A 9 2.97 1.93 -18.82
CA ALA A 9 2.66 2.32 -17.44
C ALA A 9 2.99 3.79 -17.17
N GLN A 10 4.11 4.30 -17.73
CA GLN A 10 4.50 5.70 -17.60
C GLN A 10 3.51 6.65 -18.31
N GLU A 11 3.00 6.28 -19.49
CA GLU A 11 2.01 7.09 -20.24
C GLU A 11 0.67 7.23 -19.50
N LEU A 12 0.31 6.26 -18.67
CA LEU A 12 -0.92 6.28 -17.87
C LEU A 12 -0.83 7.21 -16.66
N VAL A 13 0.39 7.51 -16.17
CA VAL A 13 0.59 8.32 -14.95
C VAL A 13 -0.08 9.68 -15.12
N ARG A 14 -1.09 9.93 -14.27
CA ARG A 14 -1.86 11.17 -14.18
C ARG A 14 -2.59 11.59 -15.45
N ASN A 15 -2.84 10.64 -16.34
CA ASN A 15 -3.66 10.87 -17.52
C ASN A 15 -5.15 10.76 -17.17
N ALA A 16 -5.82 11.90 -17.04
CA ALA A 16 -7.24 11.97 -16.69
C ALA A 16 -8.20 11.49 -17.80
N SER A 17 -7.73 11.24 -19.02
CA SER A 17 -8.59 10.74 -20.11
C SER A 17 -9.14 9.33 -19.87
N HIS A 18 -8.54 8.59 -18.93
CA HIS A 18 -8.98 7.25 -18.55
C HIS A 18 -10.00 7.23 -17.41
N PHE A 19 -10.43 8.39 -16.91
CA PHE A 19 -11.34 8.50 -15.77
C PHE A 19 -12.57 7.61 -15.90
N GLN A 20 -12.87 6.88 -14.83
CA GLN A 20 -14.06 6.04 -14.72
C GLN A 20 -14.92 6.48 -13.53
N TRP A 21 -16.23 6.60 -13.77
CA TRP A 21 -17.17 7.08 -12.76
C TRP A 21 -17.28 6.19 -11.52
N TYR A 22 -16.91 4.90 -11.60
CA TYR A 22 -16.95 4.00 -10.45
C TYR A 22 -15.99 4.40 -9.32
N ILE A 23 -15.02 5.28 -9.57
CA ILE A 23 -14.11 5.79 -8.54
C ILE A 23 -14.85 6.58 -7.45
N ILE A 24 -15.89 7.32 -7.82
CA ILE A 24 -16.67 8.13 -6.87
C ILE A 24 -17.38 7.25 -5.82
N PRO A 25 -18.15 6.21 -6.19
CA PRO A 25 -18.72 5.31 -5.20
C PRO A 25 -17.64 4.53 -4.42
N LEU A 26 -16.51 4.14 -5.03
CA LEU A 26 -15.41 3.51 -4.27
C LEU A 26 -14.83 4.46 -3.20
N LEU A 27 -14.64 5.74 -3.53
CA LEU A 27 -14.23 6.75 -2.55
C LEU A 27 -15.25 6.86 -1.40
N LEU A 28 -16.55 6.87 -1.71
CA LEU A 28 -17.59 6.89 -0.69
C LEU A 28 -17.55 5.65 0.21
N LEU A 29 -17.22 4.48 -0.32
CA LEU A 29 -17.02 3.27 0.50
C LEU A 29 -15.85 3.42 1.47
N VAL A 30 -14.73 4.00 1.04
CA VAL A 30 -13.59 4.29 1.93
C VAL A 30 -14.02 5.26 3.03
N ILE A 31 -14.63 6.39 2.65
CA ILE A 31 -15.09 7.42 3.60
C ILE A 31 -16.09 6.82 4.60
N HIS A 32 -17.05 6.03 4.12
CA HIS A 32 -18.04 5.36 4.97
C HIS A 32 -17.37 4.37 5.93
N ALA A 33 -16.46 3.53 5.45
CA ALA A 33 -15.77 2.53 6.28
C ALA A 33 -14.97 3.19 7.43
N TYR A 34 -14.24 4.27 7.13
CA TYR A 34 -13.55 5.06 8.15
C TYR A 34 -14.51 5.80 9.07
N GLY A 35 -15.58 6.39 8.52
CA GLY A 35 -16.63 7.08 9.26
C GLY A 35 -17.33 6.19 10.28
N GLU A 36 -17.64 4.94 9.91
CA GLU A 36 -18.20 3.93 10.81
C GLU A 36 -17.25 3.60 11.97
N GLN A 37 -15.96 3.41 11.69
CA GLN A 37 -14.98 3.16 12.77
C GLN A 37 -14.83 4.37 13.69
N ALA A 38 -14.84 5.58 13.15
CA ALA A 38 -14.75 6.82 13.93
C ALA A 38 -16.01 7.06 14.78
N SER A 39 -17.21 6.82 14.23
CA SER A 39 -18.50 6.90 14.93
C SER A 39 -18.53 5.93 16.13
N ALA A 40 -18.02 4.72 15.94
CA ALA A 40 -17.84 3.72 17.00
C ALA A 40 -16.65 4.01 17.95
N ARG A 41 -15.97 5.16 17.81
CA ARG A 41 -14.79 5.58 18.59
C ARG A 41 -13.62 4.59 18.56
N ARG A 42 -13.50 3.80 17.48
CA ARG A 42 -12.41 2.83 17.27
C ARG A 42 -11.17 3.52 16.68
N TRP A 43 -10.65 4.52 17.39
CA TRP A 43 -9.54 5.35 16.92
C TRP A 43 -8.26 4.55 16.67
N ASN A 44 -8.01 3.50 17.45
CA ASN A 44 -6.93 2.55 17.25
C ASN A 44 -7.01 1.85 15.87
N VAL A 45 -8.23 1.54 15.41
CA VAL A 45 -8.46 0.93 14.09
C VAL A 45 -8.27 1.97 12.98
N VAL A 46 -8.86 3.16 13.14
CA VAL A 46 -8.73 4.26 12.18
C VAL A 46 -7.25 4.60 11.95
N LEU A 47 -6.49 4.82 13.03
CA LEU A 47 -5.08 5.19 12.95
C LEU A 47 -4.19 4.06 12.45
N ALA A 48 -4.49 2.81 12.79
CA ALA A 48 -3.80 1.65 12.21
C ALA A 48 -4.07 1.50 10.70
N GLY A 49 -5.32 1.73 10.26
CA GLY A 49 -5.66 1.72 8.85
C GLY A 49 -4.95 2.84 8.07
N LEU A 50 -4.90 4.05 8.61
CA LEU A 50 -4.11 5.15 8.03
C LEU A 50 -2.62 4.83 8.00
N ALA A 51 -2.06 4.22 9.06
CA ALA A 51 -0.66 3.81 9.07
C ALA A 51 -0.36 2.78 7.98
N PHE A 52 -1.24 1.79 7.79
CA PHE A 52 -1.12 0.80 6.72
C PHE A 52 -1.12 1.45 5.33
N TRP A 53 -2.07 2.35 5.08
CA TRP A 53 -2.16 3.09 3.83
C TRP A 53 -0.95 4.01 3.60
N LEU A 54 -0.43 4.67 4.64
CA LEU A 54 0.79 5.48 4.52
C LEU A 54 2.04 4.64 4.23
N MET A 55 2.12 3.41 4.72
CA MET A 55 3.21 2.49 4.38
C MET A 55 3.18 2.08 2.90
N ASP A 56 1.98 1.91 2.33
CA ASP A 56 1.80 1.72 0.88
C ASP A 56 2.38 2.90 0.09
N TRP A 57 2.02 4.14 0.46
CA TRP A 57 2.61 5.33 -0.16
C TRP A 57 4.13 5.40 -0.06
N VAL A 58 4.73 5.00 1.06
CA VAL A 58 6.20 4.93 1.18
C VAL A 58 6.78 3.97 0.13
N ASN A 59 6.16 2.81 -0.04
CA ASN A 59 6.60 1.80 -0.99
C ASN A 59 6.43 2.26 -2.44
N GLU A 60 5.35 2.98 -2.74
CA GLU A 60 5.06 3.50 -4.08
C GLU A 60 5.95 4.67 -4.48
N ILE A 61 6.35 5.51 -3.51
CA ILE A 61 7.37 6.55 -3.74
C ILE A 61 8.73 5.90 -3.99
N TRP A 62 9.10 4.88 -3.20
CA TRP A 62 10.32 4.10 -3.45
C TRP A 62 10.31 3.47 -4.84
N ASN A 63 9.19 2.89 -5.24
CA ASN A 63 9.00 2.27 -6.54
C ASN A 63 9.17 3.28 -7.69
N GLY A 64 8.58 4.48 -7.54
CA GLY A 64 8.77 5.59 -8.48
C GLY A 64 10.22 6.06 -8.55
N MET A 65 10.90 6.21 -7.40
CA MET A 65 12.31 6.58 -7.35
C MET A 65 13.20 5.52 -8.03
N LEU A 66 12.92 4.24 -7.80
CA LEU A 66 13.63 3.15 -8.47
C LEU A 66 13.51 3.27 -9.99
N PHE A 67 12.32 3.55 -10.50
CA PHE A 67 12.14 3.78 -11.93
C PHE A 67 12.90 5.01 -12.44
N HIS A 68 12.76 6.15 -11.77
CA HIS A 68 13.40 7.41 -12.16
C HIS A 68 14.93 7.28 -12.23
N PHE A 69 15.57 6.68 -11.23
CA PHE A 69 17.02 6.59 -11.17
C PHE A 69 17.60 5.42 -11.96
N SER A 70 16.88 4.29 -12.09
CA SER A 70 17.37 3.15 -12.87
C SER A 70 17.27 3.37 -14.38
N GLY A 71 16.29 4.15 -14.84
CA GLY A 71 15.97 4.28 -16.26
C GLY A 71 15.59 2.96 -16.95
N PHE A 72 15.19 1.95 -16.16
CA PHE A 72 14.87 0.61 -16.62
C PHE A 72 13.39 0.28 -16.37
N ALA A 73 13.01 0.02 -15.12
CA ALA A 73 11.66 -0.35 -14.75
C ALA A 73 11.40 -0.08 -13.26
N PRO A 74 10.15 0.19 -12.85
CA PRO A 74 9.76 0.10 -11.45
C PRO A 74 9.85 -1.36 -10.96
N ALA A 75 9.84 -1.57 -9.65
CA ALA A 75 9.73 -2.91 -9.05
C ALA A 75 8.41 -3.59 -9.46
N TRP A 76 7.32 -2.82 -9.48
CA TRP A 76 6.05 -3.20 -10.09
C TRP A 76 5.42 -2.03 -10.83
N SER A 77 4.61 -2.33 -11.84
CA SER A 77 3.72 -1.34 -12.45
C SER A 77 2.40 -1.97 -12.90
N THR A 78 1.42 -1.12 -13.19
CA THR A 78 0.12 -1.54 -13.74
C THR A 78 -0.02 -1.02 -15.16
N PRO A 79 0.52 -1.75 -16.17
CA PRO A 79 0.58 -1.25 -17.55
C PRO A 79 -0.77 -1.30 -18.27
N ASN A 80 -1.76 -1.98 -17.68
CA ASN A 80 -3.11 -2.11 -18.22
C ASN A 80 -4.03 -1.11 -17.53
N GLY A 81 -4.94 -0.51 -18.30
CA GLY A 81 -5.74 0.66 -17.91
C GLY A 81 -6.30 0.66 -16.49
N SER A 82 -6.24 1.84 -15.86
CA SER A 82 -6.86 2.20 -14.59
C SER A 82 -7.64 3.50 -14.77
N ALA A 83 -8.61 3.77 -13.89
CA ALA A 83 -9.31 5.04 -13.89
C ALA A 83 -8.39 6.24 -13.65
N TYR A 84 -7.36 6.09 -12.82
CA TYR A 84 -6.36 7.12 -12.60
C TYR A 84 -5.10 6.56 -11.94
N VAL A 85 -3.96 6.69 -12.61
CA VAL A 85 -2.65 6.28 -12.08
C VAL A 85 -2.00 7.46 -11.36
N LEU A 86 -1.82 7.34 -10.04
CA LEU A 86 -1.23 8.38 -9.18
C LEU A 86 0.29 8.41 -9.30
N LEU A 87 0.90 7.22 -9.20
CA LEU A 87 2.32 6.92 -9.36
C LEU A 87 2.45 5.66 -10.23
N ILE A 88 3.63 5.40 -10.80
CA ILE A 88 3.81 4.31 -11.80
C ILE A 88 3.38 2.90 -11.32
N GLY A 89 3.39 2.64 -10.01
CA GLY A 89 2.85 1.42 -9.39
C GLY A 89 1.51 1.61 -8.66
N LEU A 90 1.10 2.86 -8.41
CA LEU A 90 -0.06 3.20 -7.59
C LEU A 90 -1.17 3.80 -8.44
N ASN A 91 -2.23 3.03 -8.64
CA ASN A 91 -3.49 3.58 -9.12
C ASN A 91 -4.46 3.88 -7.97
N ILE A 92 -5.49 4.66 -8.27
CA ILE A 92 -6.49 5.09 -7.29
C ILE A 92 -7.28 3.90 -6.72
N GLU A 93 -7.53 2.86 -7.52
CA GLU A 93 -8.20 1.64 -7.09
C GLU A 93 -7.37 0.89 -6.03
N ILE A 94 -6.08 0.72 -6.29
CA ILE A 94 -5.10 0.12 -5.37
C ILE A 94 -5.00 0.96 -4.10
N SER A 95 -4.91 2.29 -4.20
CA SER A 95 -4.84 3.17 -3.03
C SER A 95 -6.07 3.03 -2.13
N PHE A 96 -7.28 2.97 -2.71
CA PHE A 96 -8.51 2.73 -1.95
C PHE A 96 -8.57 1.33 -1.37
N MET A 97 -8.11 0.31 -2.10
CA MET A 97 -8.01 -1.06 -1.61
C MET A 97 -7.11 -1.13 -0.37
N PHE A 98 -5.90 -0.53 -0.40
CA PHE A 98 -5.00 -0.50 0.75
C PHE A 98 -5.59 0.26 1.94
N ALA A 99 -6.34 1.34 1.73
CA ALA A 99 -7.04 2.05 2.78
C ALA A 99 -8.07 1.15 3.50
N ILE A 100 -8.85 0.36 2.75
CA ILE A 100 -9.82 -0.59 3.32
C ILE A 100 -9.11 -1.79 3.96
N MET A 101 -8.06 -2.32 3.34
CA MET A 101 -7.27 -3.44 3.85
C MET A 101 -6.67 -3.12 5.22
N GLY A 102 -6.18 -1.89 5.43
CA GLY A 102 -5.68 -1.44 6.73
C GLY A 102 -6.74 -1.50 7.84
N LEU A 103 -7.98 -1.10 7.54
CA LEU A 103 -9.10 -1.23 8.48
C LEU A 103 -9.43 -2.69 8.77
N TYR A 104 -9.50 -3.54 7.73
CA TYR A 104 -9.73 -4.97 7.89
C TYR A 104 -8.66 -5.62 8.78
N ALA A 105 -7.39 -5.34 8.49
CA ALA A 105 -6.25 -5.89 9.21
C ALA A 105 -6.30 -5.52 10.69
N ALA A 106 -6.61 -4.26 11.01
CA ALA A 106 -6.75 -3.81 12.39
C ALA A 106 -8.00 -4.38 13.09
N ARG A 107 -9.12 -4.54 12.37
CA ARG A 107 -10.38 -5.05 12.94
C ARG A 107 -10.37 -6.53 13.25
N THR A 108 -9.58 -7.31 12.54
CA THR A 108 -9.48 -8.77 12.72
C THR A 108 -8.49 -9.18 13.81
N LEU A 109 -7.77 -8.23 14.41
CA LEU A 109 -6.85 -8.49 15.51
C LEU A 109 -7.59 -9.04 16.76
N PRO A 110 -7.12 -10.16 17.35
CA PRO A 110 -7.58 -10.59 18.65
C PRO A 110 -7.40 -9.51 19.71
N ALA A 111 -8.36 -9.42 20.64
CA ALA A 111 -8.31 -8.44 21.73
C ALA A 111 -7.07 -8.62 22.62
N ASP A 112 -6.70 -9.88 22.91
CA ASP A 112 -5.45 -10.18 23.61
C ASP A 112 -4.26 -10.18 22.63
N ARG A 113 -3.44 -9.13 22.72
CA ARG A 113 -2.20 -9.00 21.94
C ARG A 113 -1.13 -10.04 22.29
N LYS A 114 -1.22 -10.70 23.46
CA LYS A 114 -0.27 -11.74 23.90
C LYS A 114 -0.71 -13.14 23.50
N LEU A 115 -1.94 -13.30 23.02
CA LEU A 115 -2.46 -14.58 22.54
C LEU A 115 -1.48 -15.20 21.53
N LYS A 116 -1.19 -16.49 21.74
CA LYS A 116 -0.38 -17.28 20.81
C LYS A 116 -1.28 -18.27 20.07
N ILE A 117 -1.04 -18.41 18.78
CA ILE A 117 -1.71 -19.37 17.90
C ILE A 117 -0.60 -20.29 17.38
N ALA A 118 -0.71 -21.60 17.63
CA ALA A 118 0.34 -22.58 17.34
C ALA A 118 1.74 -22.17 17.87
N GLY A 119 1.80 -21.53 19.04
CA GLY A 119 3.06 -21.09 19.68
C GLY A 119 3.61 -19.74 19.19
N ILE A 120 3.06 -19.16 18.12
CA ILE A 120 3.48 -17.88 17.54
C ILE A 120 2.57 -16.76 18.04
N ASN A 121 3.11 -15.57 18.33
CA ASN A 121 2.30 -14.43 18.72
C ASN A 121 1.34 -14.03 17.57
N ASN A 122 0.08 -13.77 17.92
CA ASN A 122 -0.96 -13.53 16.92
C ASN A 122 -0.70 -12.34 15.99
N ARG A 123 0.01 -11.28 16.43
CA ARG A 123 0.32 -10.13 15.57
C ARG A 123 1.27 -10.51 14.44
N TRP A 124 2.33 -11.23 14.78
CA TRP A 124 3.29 -11.74 13.81
C TRP A 124 2.67 -12.77 12.88
N LEU A 125 1.87 -13.69 13.42
CA LEU A 125 1.18 -14.69 12.61
C LEU A 125 0.21 -14.04 11.61
N LEU A 126 -0.66 -13.14 12.08
CA LEU A 126 -1.64 -12.46 11.21
C LEU A 126 -0.97 -11.55 10.20
N ALA A 127 0.15 -10.89 10.56
CA ALA A 127 0.90 -10.06 9.62
C ALA A 127 1.53 -10.93 8.52
N ALA A 128 2.13 -12.06 8.89
CA ALA A 128 2.71 -13.00 7.96
C ALA A 128 1.66 -13.61 7.02
N VAL A 129 0.54 -14.09 7.56
CA VAL A 129 -0.54 -14.72 6.79
C VAL A 129 -1.20 -13.71 5.86
N ASN A 130 -1.61 -12.54 6.35
CA ASN A 130 -2.23 -11.52 5.49
C ASN A 130 -1.27 -11.04 4.41
N SER A 131 0.03 -10.91 4.72
CA SER A 131 1.06 -10.60 3.73
C SER A 131 1.16 -11.68 2.64
N VAL A 132 1.14 -12.97 3.00
CA VAL A 132 1.11 -14.06 2.02
C VAL A 132 -0.13 -13.97 1.13
N LEU A 133 -1.31 -13.69 1.71
CA LEU A 133 -2.55 -13.55 0.94
C LEU A 133 -2.47 -12.38 -0.06
N CYS A 134 -1.88 -11.24 0.32
CA CYS A 134 -1.64 -10.14 -0.61
C CYS A 134 -0.71 -10.56 -1.75
N VAL A 135 0.40 -11.26 -1.45
CA VAL A 135 1.30 -11.77 -2.49
C VAL A 135 0.59 -12.77 -3.41
N CYS A 136 -0.30 -13.62 -2.90
CA CYS A 136 -1.10 -14.50 -3.75
C CYS A 136 -2.00 -13.73 -4.73
N VAL A 137 -2.63 -12.65 -4.27
CA VAL A 137 -3.41 -11.75 -5.14
C VAL A 137 -2.49 -11.09 -6.17
N GLU A 138 -1.32 -10.61 -5.78
CA GLU A 138 -0.37 -9.97 -6.69
C GLU A 138 0.19 -10.94 -7.74
N VAL A 139 0.49 -12.19 -7.36
CA VAL A 139 0.87 -13.26 -8.28
C VAL A 139 -0.22 -13.51 -9.31
N TRP A 140 -1.50 -13.49 -8.90
CA TRP A 140 -2.61 -13.61 -9.84
C TRP A 140 -2.70 -12.42 -10.80
N LEU A 141 -2.57 -11.19 -10.28
CA LEU A 141 -2.54 -9.98 -11.10
C LEU A 141 -1.36 -9.99 -12.09
N ASN A 142 -0.23 -10.56 -11.67
CA ASN A 142 0.93 -10.76 -12.53
C ASN A 142 0.70 -11.80 -13.61
N HIS A 143 0.07 -12.91 -13.26
CA HIS A 143 -0.29 -13.95 -14.21
C HIS A 143 -1.20 -13.45 -15.35
N ILE A 144 -2.16 -12.57 -15.04
CA ILE A 144 -3.05 -11.98 -16.04
C ILE A 144 -2.48 -10.72 -16.71
N GLY A 145 -1.24 -10.32 -16.38
CA GLY A 145 -0.56 -9.15 -16.94
C GLY A 145 -1.07 -7.80 -16.43
N ALA A 146 -1.98 -7.77 -15.44
CA ALA A 146 -2.49 -6.53 -14.86
C ALA A 146 -1.44 -5.81 -13.99
N LEU A 147 -0.49 -6.56 -13.44
CA LEU A 147 0.63 -6.04 -12.66
C LEU A 147 1.93 -6.72 -13.13
N VAL A 148 2.95 -5.97 -13.49
CA VAL A 148 4.18 -6.54 -14.08
C VAL A 148 5.38 -6.35 -13.17
N TRP A 149 6.34 -7.27 -13.29
CA TRP A 149 7.56 -7.34 -12.50
C TRP A 149 8.76 -7.55 -13.43
N GLU A 150 9.75 -6.66 -13.35
CA GLU A 150 10.89 -6.67 -14.29
C GLU A 150 12.23 -7.05 -13.63
N TRP A 151 12.28 -7.12 -12.29
CA TRP A 151 13.54 -7.30 -11.57
C TRP A 151 13.79 -8.76 -11.16
N PRO A 152 15.02 -9.29 -11.28
CA PRO A 152 15.35 -10.66 -10.89
C PRO A 152 15.13 -10.98 -9.40
N ALA A 153 15.18 -9.97 -8.54
CA ALA A 153 14.93 -10.09 -7.11
C ALA A 153 13.46 -9.79 -6.72
N TRP A 154 12.63 -9.41 -7.69
CA TRP A 154 11.22 -9.05 -7.47
C TRP A 154 10.40 -9.67 -8.60
N ASN A 155 10.16 -10.99 -8.54
CA ASN A 155 9.39 -11.73 -9.55
C ASN A 155 8.80 -13.03 -8.98
N LEU A 156 8.11 -13.80 -9.83
CA LEU A 156 7.45 -15.07 -9.50
C LEU A 156 8.38 -16.15 -8.93
N SER A 157 9.66 -16.17 -9.32
CA SER A 157 10.66 -17.09 -8.80
C SER A 157 11.25 -16.63 -7.46
N ALA A 158 11.03 -15.37 -7.10
CA ALA A 158 11.52 -14.74 -5.87
C ALA A 158 10.46 -13.93 -5.10
N PRO A 159 9.28 -14.51 -4.78
CA PRO A 159 8.17 -13.76 -4.17
C PRO A 159 8.43 -13.41 -2.68
N TRP A 160 9.50 -13.95 -2.09
CA TRP A 160 9.83 -13.72 -0.68
C TRP A 160 10.21 -12.26 -0.38
N LEU A 161 10.80 -11.53 -1.33
CA LEU A 161 11.09 -10.10 -1.14
C LEU A 161 9.81 -9.26 -1.22
N ILE A 162 8.88 -9.64 -2.08
CA ILE A 162 7.55 -9.02 -2.18
C ILE A 162 6.78 -9.23 -0.86
N TRP A 163 6.84 -10.45 -0.30
CA TRP A 163 6.28 -10.73 1.01
C TRP A 163 6.95 -9.93 2.14
N LEU A 164 8.29 -9.93 2.19
CA LEU A 164 9.06 -9.39 3.31
C LEU A 164 9.13 -7.86 3.30
N ILE A 165 9.24 -7.24 2.13
CA ILE A 165 9.42 -5.80 1.95
C ILE A 165 8.14 -5.17 1.43
N GLY A 166 7.46 -5.81 0.48
CA GLY A 166 6.26 -5.27 -0.17
C GLY A 166 4.99 -5.28 0.67
N TYR A 167 4.85 -6.19 1.65
CA TYR A 167 3.60 -6.29 2.44
C TYR A 167 3.77 -6.46 3.94
N LEU A 168 4.69 -7.31 4.41
CA LEU A 168 4.85 -7.59 5.84
C LEU A 168 5.03 -6.31 6.68
N PRO A 169 5.84 -5.32 6.28
CA PRO A 169 6.05 -4.11 7.08
C PRO A 169 4.77 -3.31 7.27
N PHE A 170 3.83 -3.36 6.30
CA PHE A 170 2.60 -2.58 6.34
C PHE A 170 1.73 -3.10 7.50
N PHE A 171 1.55 -4.42 7.57
CA PHE A 171 0.81 -5.06 8.66
C PHE A 171 1.50 -4.86 10.01
N VAL A 172 2.82 -5.01 10.07
CA VAL A 172 3.58 -4.85 11.32
C VAL A 172 3.45 -3.43 11.87
N VAL A 173 3.61 -2.40 11.03
CA VAL A 173 3.47 -0.99 11.43
C VAL A 173 2.02 -0.70 11.84
N ALA A 174 1.03 -1.17 11.08
CA ALA A 174 -0.38 -1.00 11.42
C ALA A 174 -0.73 -1.62 12.78
N TYR A 175 -0.27 -2.85 13.04
CA TYR A 175 -0.52 -3.54 14.31
C TYR A 175 0.21 -2.89 15.48
N TRP A 176 1.42 -2.40 15.24
CA TRP A 176 2.17 -1.64 16.22
C TRP A 176 1.44 -0.35 16.61
N VAL A 177 0.94 0.41 15.63
CA VAL A 177 0.10 1.60 15.87
C VAL A 177 -1.18 1.21 16.61
N HIS A 178 -1.87 0.17 16.19
CA HIS A 178 -3.09 -0.33 16.83
C HIS A 178 -2.90 -0.60 18.33
N ASP A 179 -1.79 -1.25 18.71
CA ASP A 179 -1.53 -1.72 20.07
C ASP A 179 -0.87 -0.67 20.99
N MET A 180 -0.66 0.55 20.51
CA MET A 180 -0.15 1.64 21.35
C MET A 180 -1.16 2.01 22.44
N THR A 181 -0.65 2.27 23.65
CA THR A 181 -1.48 2.56 24.83
C THR A 181 -2.04 3.97 24.86
N SER A 182 -1.52 4.89 24.05
CA SER A 182 -1.89 6.30 24.06
C SER A 182 -2.33 6.76 22.69
N LEU A 183 -3.55 7.30 22.60
CA LEU A 183 -4.07 7.92 21.39
C LEU A 183 -3.16 9.05 20.89
N LYS A 184 -2.60 9.86 21.80
CA LYS A 184 -1.64 10.91 21.44
C LYS A 184 -0.43 10.32 20.71
N ARG A 185 0.11 9.21 21.20
CA ARG A 185 1.25 8.53 20.57
C ARG A 185 0.88 7.97 19.20
N GLN A 186 -0.31 7.37 19.06
CA GLN A 186 -0.80 6.90 17.76
C GLN A 186 -0.89 8.05 16.76
N ILE A 187 -1.52 9.16 17.15
CA ILE A 187 -1.63 10.36 16.32
C ILE A 187 -0.25 10.89 15.94
N THR A 188 0.68 11.01 16.89
CA THR A 188 2.04 11.50 16.61
C THR A 188 2.76 10.62 15.59
N VAL A 189 2.69 9.30 15.73
CA VAL A 189 3.35 8.37 14.79
C VAL A 189 2.72 8.44 13.40
N VAL A 190 1.39 8.40 13.31
CA VAL A 190 0.68 8.49 12.03
C VAL A 190 0.90 9.84 11.36
N ALA A 191 0.89 10.93 12.12
CA ALA A 191 1.19 12.27 11.61
C ALA A 191 2.64 12.39 11.12
N ALA A 192 3.60 11.79 11.83
CA ALA A 192 5.00 11.75 11.39
C ALA A 192 5.18 10.94 10.09
N LEU A 193 4.49 9.80 9.96
CA LEU A 193 4.45 9.03 8.70
C LEU A 193 3.84 9.86 7.57
N ALA A 194 2.71 10.52 7.81
CA ALA A 194 2.04 11.37 6.81
C ALA A 194 2.91 12.55 6.38
N ALA A 195 3.61 13.19 7.33
CA ALA A 195 4.56 14.26 7.04
C ALA A 195 5.74 13.74 6.21
N GLY A 196 6.29 12.58 6.56
CA GLY A 196 7.37 11.93 5.80
C GLY A 196 6.97 11.63 4.37
N VAL A 197 5.80 11.01 4.16
CA VAL A 197 5.23 10.75 2.83
C VAL A 197 5.03 12.04 2.04
N SER A 198 4.47 13.07 2.67
CA SER A 198 4.21 14.37 2.02
C SER A 198 5.49 15.07 1.59
N VAL A 199 6.53 15.07 2.44
CA VAL A 199 7.84 15.63 2.12
C VAL A 199 8.50 14.83 1.00
N ALA A 200 8.44 13.49 1.07
CA ALA A 200 9.02 12.63 0.03
C ALA A 200 8.34 12.85 -1.33
N LEU A 201 7.01 12.98 -1.37
CA LEU A 201 6.28 13.33 -2.60
C LEU A 201 6.63 14.73 -3.12
N ALA A 202 6.77 15.72 -2.24
CA ALA A 202 7.14 17.07 -2.65
C ALA A 202 8.56 17.12 -3.23
N VAL A 203 9.52 16.42 -2.63
CA VAL A 203 10.89 16.34 -3.13
C VAL A 203 10.96 15.54 -4.42
N PHE A 204 10.40 14.33 -4.43
CA PHE A 204 10.42 13.47 -5.61
C PHE A 204 9.68 14.10 -6.79
N GLY A 205 8.54 14.71 -6.50
CA GLY A 205 7.71 15.36 -7.49
C GLY A 205 8.25 16.68 -7.99
N GLY A 206 8.49 17.63 -7.09
CA GLY A 206 8.82 19.00 -7.46
C GLY A 206 10.31 19.27 -7.67
N VAL A 207 11.20 18.54 -6.98
CA VAL A 207 12.66 18.82 -7.02
C VAL A 207 13.39 17.87 -7.98
N LEU A 208 13.04 16.58 -7.95
CA LEU A 208 13.66 15.59 -8.84
C LEU A 208 13.05 15.56 -10.25
N GLY A 209 12.01 16.36 -10.50
CA GLY A 209 11.40 16.53 -11.83
C GLY A 209 10.79 15.24 -12.38
N TRP A 210 10.38 14.33 -11.50
CA TRP A 210 9.64 13.15 -11.91
C TRP A 210 8.19 13.49 -12.28
N ILE A 211 7.68 14.61 -11.78
CA ILE A 211 6.42 15.26 -12.17
C ILE A 211 6.74 16.45 -13.08
#